data_AF-R6U621-F1
#
_entry.id   AF-R6U621-F1
#
_cell.length_a   1.000
_cell.length_b   1.000
_cell.length_c   1.000
_cell.angle_alpha   90.00
_cell.angle_beta   90.00
_cell.angle_gamma   90.00
#
_symmetry.space_group_name_H-M   'P 1'
#
loop_
_entity.id
_entity.type
_entity.pdbx_description
1 polymer ?
#
loop_
_entity_poly.entity_id
_entity_poly.type
_entity_poly.pdbx_seq_one_letter_code
_entity_poly.pdbx_strand_id
1 'polypeptide(L)'
;MTVMLVSVGERKREIGIKKSIGAGRFVIVREFLSEALMLSAAGCILGIAIAYTLVFAAAKLINVTIMIDTLTIAVTCMFSIASGVVFGVYPALKAARLRPAETLRAL
;
A
#
# COMPACT_ATOMS: atom_id res chain seq x y z
N MET A 1 2.21 -2.20 -6.87
CA MET A 1 2.13 -3.69 -6.90
C MET A 1 3.49 -4.38 -6.97
N THR A 2 4.40 -3.96 -7.87
CA THR A 2 5.73 -4.57 -8.07
C THR A 2 6.56 -4.67 -6.80
N VAL A 3 6.69 -3.57 -6.05
CA VAL A 3 7.43 -3.54 -4.77
C VAL A 3 6.87 -4.57 -3.77
N MET A 4 5.55 -4.64 -3.64
CA MET A 4 4.91 -5.58 -2.72
C MET A 4 5.07 -7.05 -3.16
N LEU A 5 5.10 -7.32 -4.47
CA LEU A 5 5.41 -8.66 -4.97
C LEU A 5 6.86 -9.08 -4.68
N VAL A 6 7.80 -8.15 -4.77
CA VAL A 6 9.21 -8.38 -4.41
C VAL A 6 9.33 -8.63 -2.90
N SER A 7 8.69 -7.80 -2.07
CA SER A 7 8.68 -7.94 -0.61
C SER A 7 8.10 -9.28 -0.14
N VAL A 8 7.01 -9.76 -0.76
CA VAL A 8 6.47 -11.11 -0.52
C VAL A 8 7.49 -12.18 -0.87
N GLY A 9 8.29 -11.95 -1.92
CA GLY A 9 9.40 -12.80 -2.35
C GLY A 9 10.50 -12.94 -1.30
N GLU A 10 10.94 -11.82 -0.73
CA GLU A 10 11.96 -11.74 0.31
C GLU A 10 11.47 -12.35 1.63
N ARG A 11 10.20 -12.10 1.99
CA ARG A 11 9.56 -12.62 3.22
C ARG A 11 8.94 -14.02 3.06
N LYS A 12 9.21 -14.74 1.96
CA LYS A 12 8.64 -16.09 1.70
C LYS A 12 8.88 -17.07 2.86
N ARG A 13 10.06 -17.04 3.46
CA ARG A 13 10.45 -17.94 4.56
C ARG A 13 9.60 -17.72 5.82
N GLU A 14 9.42 -16.47 6.22
CA GLU A 14 8.61 -16.09 7.38
C GLU A 14 7.14 -16.49 7.19
N ILE A 15 6.58 -16.27 6.00
CA ILE A 15 5.21 -16.68 5.64
C ILE A 15 5.06 -18.21 5.70
N GLY A 16 6.06 -18.94 5.21
CA GLY A 16 6.12 -20.40 5.27
C GLY A 16 6.08 -20.93 6.69
N ILE A 17 6.88 -20.35 7.59
CA ILE A 17 6.94 -20.70 9.02
C ILE A 17 5.60 -20.37 9.72
N LYS A 18 5.04 -19.18 9.50
CA LYS A 18 3.72 -18.80 10.04
C LYS A 18 2.64 -19.78 9.61
N LYS A 19 2.63 -20.22 8.35
CA LYS A 19 1.66 -21.21 7.88
C LYS A 19 1.89 -22.62 8.41
N SER A 20 3.13 -23.05 8.63
CA SER A 20 3.40 -24.38 9.18
C SER A 20 2.93 -24.53 10.63
N ILE A 21 2.88 -23.43 11.39
CA ILE A 21 2.29 -23.40 12.74
C ILE A 21 0.77 -23.17 12.75
N GLY A 22 0.12 -23.19 11.57
CA GLY A 22 -1.34 -23.10 11.45
C GLY A 22 -1.91 -21.71 11.15
N ALA A 23 -1.10 -20.71 10.81
CA ALA A 23 -1.65 -19.41 10.42
C ALA A 23 -2.54 -19.52 9.18
N GLY A 24 -3.81 -19.11 9.33
CA GLY A 24 -4.79 -19.14 8.25
C GLY A 24 -4.44 -18.16 7.13
N ARG A 25 -4.96 -18.43 5.93
CA ARG A 25 -4.77 -17.57 4.75
C ARG A 25 -5.17 -16.11 5.02
N PHE A 26 -6.25 -15.92 5.80
CA PHE A 26 -6.78 -14.61 6.15
C PHE A 26 -5.82 -13.77 7.02
N VAL A 27 -5.03 -14.40 7.89
CA VAL A 27 -4.03 -13.70 8.71
C VAL A 27 -2.97 -13.08 7.82
N ILE A 28 -2.44 -13.86 6.87
CA ILE A 28 -1.42 -13.39 5.91
C ILE A 28 -2.00 -12.30 5.01
N VAL A 29 -3.22 -12.47 4.50
CA VAL A 29 -3.86 -11.44 3.66
C VAL A 29 -4.00 -10.13 4.43
N ARG A 30 -4.44 -10.16 5.69
CA ARG A 30 -4.62 -8.96 6.52
C ARG A 30 -3.30 -8.25 6.79
N GLU A 31 -2.22 -8.99 7.03
CA GLU A 31 -0.87 -8.41 7.25
C GLU A 31 -0.45 -7.58 6.03
N PHE A 32 -0.44 -8.17 4.84
CA PHE A 32 -0.06 -7.46 3.61
C PHE A 32 -1.04 -6.36 3.21
N LEU A 33 -2.34 -6.56 3.43
CA LEU A 33 -3.34 -5.53 3.15
C LEU A 33 -3.18 -4.32 4.08
N SER A 34 -2.84 -4.55 5.36
CA SER A 34 -2.56 -3.46 6.30
C SER A 34 -1.32 -2.67 5.91
N GLU A 35 -0.27 -3.35 5.44
CA GLU A 35 0.95 -2.72 4.94
C GLU A 35 0.65 -1.87 3.69
N ALA A 36 -0.17 -2.38 2.76
CA ALA A 36 -0.63 -1.63 1.59
C ALA A 36 -1.41 -0.38 1.98
N LEU A 37 -2.37 -0.52 2.91
CA LEU A 37 -3.19 0.60 3.37
C LEU A 37 -2.35 1.67 4.08
N MET A 38 -1.42 1.28 4.94
CA MET A 38 -0.51 2.21 5.61
C MET A 38 0.35 2.98 4.61
N LEU A 39 0.94 2.28 3.62
CA LEU A 39 1.73 2.91 2.56
C LEU A 39 0.88 3.89 1.72
N SER A 40 -0.36 3.52 1.41
CA SER A 40 -1.28 4.34 0.62
C SER A 40 -1.71 5.59 1.37
N ALA A 41 -2.06 5.43 2.65
CA ALA A 41 -2.43 6.54 3.53
C ALA A 41 -1.25 7.50 3.73
N ALA A 42 -0.04 6.97 3.99
CA ALA A 42 1.16 7.78 4.12
C ALA A 42 1.47 8.54 2.81
N GLY A 43 1.38 7.86 1.66
CA GLY A 43 1.55 8.49 0.35
C GLY A 43 0.51 9.58 0.07
N CYS A 44 -0.75 9.37 0.48
CA CYS A 44 -1.80 10.37 0.33
C CYS A 44 -1.54 11.62 1.18
N ILE A 45 -1.19 11.44 2.47
CA ILE A 45 -0.88 12.55 3.38
C ILE A 45 0.31 13.35 2.86
N LEU A 46 1.39 12.67 2.48
CA LEU A 46 2.59 13.31 1.92
C LEU A 46 2.28 14.01 0.59
N GLY A 47 1.50 13.37 -0.28
CA GLY A 47 1.07 13.95 -1.55
C GLY A 47 0.28 15.25 -1.37
N ILE A 48 -0.67 15.27 -0.42
CA ILE A 48 -1.45 16.47 -0.09
C ILE A 48 -0.52 17.56 0.47
N ALA A 49 0.38 17.23 1.40
CA ALA A 49 1.31 18.20 1.98
C ALA A 49 2.23 18.82 0.91
N ILE A 50 2.77 18.01 0.00
CA ILE A 50 3.60 18.48 -1.11
C ILE A 50 2.78 19.32 -2.09
N ALA A 51 1.56 18.89 -2.42
CA ALA A 51 0.68 19.64 -3.30
C ALA A 51 0.38 21.03 -2.73
N TYR A 52 -0.01 21.13 -1.46
CA TYR A 52 -0.28 22.41 -0.79
C TYR A 52 0.95 23.33 -0.80
N THR A 53 2.14 22.81 -0.47
CA THR A 53 3.36 23.63 -0.42
C THR A 53 3.75 24.16 -1.80
N LEU A 54 3.69 23.32 -2.83
CA LEU A 54 3.99 23.71 -4.22
C LEU A 54 2.97 24.72 -4.76
N VAL A 55 1.68 24.46 -4.56
CA VAL A 55 0.59 25.32 -5.01
C VAL A 55 0.69 26.70 -4.35
N PHE A 56 0.96 26.75 -3.04
CA PHE A 56 1.10 28.02 -2.34
C PHE A 56 2.37 28.79 -2.73
N ALA A 57 3.48 28.08 -2.96
CA ALA A 57 4.71 28.69 -3.47
C ALA A 57 4.51 29.28 -4.87
N ALA A 58 3.84 28.55 -5.77
CA ALA A 58 3.51 29.02 -7.11
C ALA A 58 2.53 30.21 -7.09
N ALA A 59 1.50 30.17 -6.24
CA ALA A 59 0.56 31.27 -6.07
C ALA A 59 1.25 32.59 -5.72
N LYS A 60 2.24 32.55 -4.82
CA LYS A 60 3.03 33.73 -4.42
C LYS A 60 3.86 34.30 -5.57
N LEU A 61 4.40 33.45 -6.44
CA LEU A 61 5.23 33.88 -7.57
C LEU A 61 4.40 34.54 -8.67
N ILE A 62 3.20 34.02 -8.92
CA ILE A 62 2.35 34.44 -10.06
C ILE A 62 1.26 35.45 -9.61
N ASN A 63 1.13 35.73 -8.31
CA ASN A 63 0.10 36.61 -7.73
C ASN A 63 -1.34 36.17 -8.06
N VAL A 64 -1.59 34.86 -8.10
CA VAL A 64 -2.91 34.30 -8.40
C VAL A 64 -3.51 33.70 -7.14
N THR A 65 -4.81 33.93 -6.92
CA THR A 65 -5.56 33.32 -5.83
C THR A 65 -5.95 31.89 -6.21
N ILE A 66 -5.50 30.90 -5.45
CA ILE A 66 -5.84 29.50 -5.67
C ILE A 66 -6.94 29.09 -4.70
N MET A 67 -8.08 28.66 -5.24
CA MET A 67 -9.15 28.05 -4.45
C MET A 67 -8.97 26.54 -4.44
N ILE A 68 -8.81 25.98 -3.25
CA ILE A 68 -8.68 24.54 -3.07
C ILE A 68 -10.05 23.98 -2.74
N ASP A 69 -10.59 23.20 -3.67
CA ASP A 69 -11.87 22.54 -3.49
C ASP A 69 -11.72 21.29 -2.60
N THR A 70 -12.54 21.22 -1.55
CA THR A 70 -12.52 20.11 -0.59
C THR A 70 -13.03 18.82 -1.22
N LEU A 71 -13.94 18.92 -2.21
CA LEU A 71 -14.45 17.77 -2.96
C LEU A 71 -13.33 17.08 -3.75
N THR A 72 -12.49 17.87 -4.42
CA THR A 72 -11.31 17.38 -5.15
C THR A 72 -10.32 16.65 -4.24
N ILE A 73 -10.06 17.17 -3.03
CA ILE A 73 -9.21 16.49 -2.04
C ILE A 73 -9.84 15.16 -1.60
N ALA A 74 -11.13 15.16 -1.28
CA ALA A 74 -11.84 13.96 -0.84
C ALA A 74 -11.82 12.85 -1.91
N VAL A 75 -12.08 13.21 -3.17
CA VAL A 75 -12.04 12.27 -4.31
C VAL A 75 -10.63 11.71 -4.51
N THR A 76 -9.60 12.56 -4.44
CA THR A 76 -8.20 12.14 -4.60
C THR A 76 -7.77 11.19 -3.47
N CYS A 77 -8.19 11.48 -2.24
CA CYS A 77 -7.93 10.63 -1.08
C CYS A 77 -8.62 9.25 -1.21
N MET A 78 -9.90 9.24 -1.60
CA MET A 78 -10.64 8.01 -1.90
C MET A 78 -9.97 7.19 -3.00
N PHE A 79 -9.54 7.85 -4.08
CA PHE A 79 -8.86 7.19 -5.19
C PHE A 79 -7.52 6.58 -4.75
N SER A 80 -6.75 7.31 -3.93
CA SER A 80 -5.48 6.82 -3.37
C SER A 80 -5.69 5.55 -2.54
N ILE A 81 -6.64 5.56 -1.60
CA ILE A 81 -6.96 4.39 -0.77
C ILE A 81 -7.46 3.22 -1.63
N ALA A 82 -8.38 3.49 -2.57
CA ALA A 82 -8.90 2.46 -3.47
C ALA A 82 -7.79 1.82 -4.30
N SER A 83 -6.87 2.62 -4.86
CA SER A 83 -5.72 2.12 -5.61
C SER A 83 -4.82 1.24 -4.72
N GLY A 84 -4.57 1.66 -3.48
CA GLY A 84 -3.82 0.91 -2.48
C GLY A 84 -4.39 -0.48 -2.21
N VAL A 85 -5.71 -0.54 -2.00
CA VAL A 85 -6.44 -1.79 -1.79
C VAL A 85 -6.34 -2.68 -3.03
N VAL A 86 -6.65 -2.15 -4.22
CA VAL A 86 -6.64 -2.92 -5.47
C VAL A 86 -5.26 -3.52 -5.74
N PHE A 87 -4.20 -2.72 -5.62
CA PHE A 87 -2.83 -3.17 -5.86
C PHE A 87 -2.22 -3.98 -4.71
N GLY A 88 -2.80 -3.93 -3.51
CA GLY A 88 -2.39 -4.72 -2.33
C GLY A 88 -3.06 -6.09 -2.24
N VAL A 89 -4.30 -6.23 -2.71
CA VAL A 89 -5.05 -7.50 -2.65
C VAL A 89 -4.38 -8.61 -3.46
N TYR A 90 -3.92 -8.32 -4.68
CA TYR A 90 -3.27 -9.32 -5.53
C TYR A 90 -2.01 -9.94 -4.90
N PRO A 91 -0.99 -9.18 -4.46
CA PRO A 91 0.19 -9.74 -3.80
C PRO A 91 -0.15 -10.41 -2.46
N ALA A 92 -1.10 -9.88 -1.70
CA ALA A 92 -1.56 -10.48 -0.45
C ALA A 92 -2.18 -11.88 -0.67
N LEU A 93 -3.01 -12.03 -1.71
CA LEU A 93 -3.56 -13.33 -2.11
C LEU A 93 -2.47 -14.29 -2.59
N LYS A 94 -1.47 -13.78 -3.32
CA LYS A 94 -0.32 -14.59 -3.77
C LYS A 94 0.50 -15.10 -2.58
N ALA A 95 0.79 -14.25 -1.60
CA ALA A 95 1.45 -14.63 -0.34
C ALA A 95 0.65 -15.70 0.42
N ALA A 96 -0.67 -15.49 0.54
CA ALA A 96 -1.58 -16.40 1.21
C ALA A 96 -1.80 -17.74 0.48
N ARG A 97 -1.29 -17.92 -0.74
CA ARG A 97 -1.30 -19.20 -1.48
C ARG A 97 0.01 -19.99 -1.43
N LEU A 98 1.09 -19.44 -0.86
CA LEU A 98 2.36 -20.15 -0.69
C LEU A 98 2.19 -21.46 0.11
N ARG A 99 2.79 -22.56 -0.36
CA ARG A 99 2.72 -23.87 0.29
C ARG A 99 3.89 -24.05 1.27
N PRO A 100 3.65 -24.40 2.55
CA PRO A 100 4.71 -24.53 3.56
C PRO A 100 5.80 -25.53 3.17
N ALA A 101 5.39 -26.66 2.60
CA ALA A 101 6.30 -27.74 2.20
C ALA A 101 7.30 -27.32 1.12
N GLU A 102 6.89 -26.47 0.17
CA GLU A 102 7.77 -25.96 -0.89
C GLU A 102 8.73 -24.90 -0.34
N THR A 103 8.27 -24.03 0.56
CA THR A 103 9.11 -22.98 1.18
C THR A 103 10.14 -23.53 2.15
N LEU A 104 9.87 -24.67 2.81
CA LEU A 104 10.80 -25.30 3.76
C LEU A 104 11.82 -26.24 3.09
N ARG A 105 11.53 -26.76 1.89
CA ARG A 105 12.49 -27.57 1.10
C ARG A 105 13.52 -26.74 0.34
N ALA A 106 13.26 -25.46 0.15
CA ALA A 106 14.20 -24.53 -0.47
C ALA A 106 15.19 -23.91 0.56
N LEU A 107 15.24 -24.46 1.78
CA LEU A 107 16.26 -24.16 2.79
C LEU A 107 17.56 -24.91 2.52
#